data_AF-A0A8S1P1Z2-F1
#
_entry.id   AF-A0A8S1P1Z2-F1
#
_cell.length_a   1.000
_cell.length_b   1.000
_cell.length_c   1.000
_cell.angle_alpha   90.00
_cell.angle_beta   90.00
_cell.angle_gamma   90.00
#
_symmetry.space_group_name_H-M   'P 1'
#
loop_
_entity.id
_entity.type
_entity.pdbx_description
1 polymer ?
#
loop_
_entity_poly.entity_id
_entity_poly.type
_entity_poly.pdbx_seq_one_letter_code
_entity_poly.pdbx_strand_id
1 'polypeptide(L)'
;MKFVIAIILKLIVIGECCQTQEKIKKSIVRGGYKNVLHLNNGALISSRIMNYFNQGQIKSLCLRDSIYNTDWTQGYYACHQGGSIIIDLIQTYELNTLKLRIWDLQFTRWYNLEVYVIYNNIKTLIFQSLAQSVIAIKFKDQYVGQIEIFNRNGNTVHSKLEIIKIEAFYQIRNQQ
;
A
#
# COMPACT_ATOMS: atom_id res chain seq x y z
N MET A 1 45.41 -18.06 -27.67
CA MET A 1 45.09 -18.02 -26.22
C MET A 1 44.74 -16.61 -25.72
N LYS A 2 45.54 -15.55 -25.99
CA LYS A 2 45.23 -14.16 -25.56
C LYS A 2 43.89 -13.59 -26.07
N PHE A 3 43.51 -13.90 -27.31
CA PHE A 3 42.24 -13.43 -27.92
C PHE A 3 40.98 -14.01 -27.25
N VAL A 4 41.05 -15.28 -26.82
CA VAL A 4 39.93 -15.97 -26.17
C VAL A 4 39.66 -15.41 -24.77
N ILE A 5 40.73 -15.10 -24.03
CA ILE A 5 40.66 -14.50 -22.69
C ILE A 5 40.01 -13.10 -22.76
N ALA A 6 40.35 -12.29 -23.76
CA ALA A 6 39.77 -10.95 -23.93
C ALA A 6 38.26 -10.98 -24.27
N ILE A 7 37.80 -11.98 -25.03
CA ILE A 7 36.38 -12.17 -25.35
C ILE A 7 35.60 -12.61 -24.10
N ILE A 8 36.15 -13.54 -23.32
CA ILE A 8 35.53 -14.02 -22.07
C ILE A 8 35.40 -12.87 -21.06
N LEU A 9 36.44 -12.07 -20.87
CA LEU A 9 36.39 -10.89 -20.00
C LEU A 9 35.33 -9.86 -20.43
N LYS A 10 35.22 -9.58 -21.74
CA LYS A 10 34.17 -8.68 -22.25
C LYS A 10 32.77 -9.23 -21.98
N LEU A 11 32.53 -10.52 -22.17
CA LEU A 11 31.22 -11.14 -21.92
C LEU A 11 30.84 -11.11 -20.44
N ILE A 12 31.79 -11.34 -19.53
CA ILE A 12 31.57 -11.26 -18.07
C ILE A 12 31.18 -9.83 -17.67
N VAL A 13 31.92 -8.82 -18.12
CA VAL A 13 31.66 -7.41 -17.78
C VAL A 13 30.29 -6.95 -18.31
N ILE A 14 29.91 -7.37 -19.52
CA ILE A 14 28.58 -7.05 -20.09
C ILE A 14 27.47 -7.74 -19.28
N GLY A 15 27.68 -8.99 -18.86
CA GLY A 15 26.73 -9.75 -18.04
C GLY A 15 26.45 -9.10 -16.69
N GLU A 16 27.48 -8.68 -15.95
CA GLU A 16 27.33 -8.01 -14.66
C GLU A 16 26.63 -6.65 -14.77
N CYS A 17 26.94 -5.89 -15.83
CA CYS A 17 26.30 -4.61 -16.12
C CYS A 17 24.79 -4.79 -16.39
N CYS A 18 24.42 -5.79 -17.19
CA CYS A 18 23.02 -6.08 -17.52
C CYS A 18 22.20 -6.45 -16.27
N GLN A 19 22.74 -7.32 -15.41
CA GLN A 19 22.08 -7.71 -14.15
C GLN A 19 21.90 -6.52 -13.20
N THR A 20 22.87 -5.61 -13.16
CA THR A 20 22.80 -4.40 -12.34
C THR A 20 21.70 -3.47 -12.83
N GLN A 21 21.59 -3.25 -14.14
CA GLN A 21 20.52 -2.45 -14.72
C GLN A 21 19.13 -3.06 -14.47
N GLU A 22 18.99 -4.38 -14.58
CA GLU A 22 17.73 -5.07 -14.31
C GLU A 22 17.32 -4.93 -12.84
N LYS A 23 18.28 -5.09 -11.90
CA LYS A 23 18.05 -4.86 -10.47
C LYS A 23 17.60 -3.43 -10.18
N ILE A 24 18.24 -2.43 -10.80
CA ILE A 24 17.86 -1.02 -10.66
C ILE A 24 16.43 -0.79 -11.17
N LYS A 25 16.12 -1.27 -12.39
CA LYS A 25 14.77 -1.16 -12.97
C LYS A 25 13.71 -1.80 -12.06
N LYS A 26 13.97 -3.00 -11.56
CA LYS A 26 13.09 -3.68 -10.60
C LYS A 26 12.91 -2.88 -9.32
N SER A 27 13.99 -2.33 -8.76
CA SER A 27 13.92 -1.50 -7.56
C SER A 27 13.04 -0.26 -7.76
N ILE A 28 13.17 0.42 -8.90
CA ILE A 28 12.34 1.61 -9.23
C ILE A 28 10.86 1.23 -9.30
N VAL A 29 10.51 0.18 -10.04
CA VAL A 29 9.11 -0.28 -10.18
C VAL A 29 8.56 -0.83 -8.86
N ARG A 30 9.42 -1.21 -7.91
CA ARG A 30 9.06 -1.63 -6.56
C ARG A 30 9.07 -0.49 -5.53
N GLY A 31 9.18 0.77 -5.99
CA GLY A 31 9.17 1.95 -5.13
C GLY A 31 10.38 2.02 -4.19
N GLY A 32 11.52 1.48 -4.61
CA GLY A 32 12.72 1.38 -3.77
C GLY A 32 12.50 0.54 -2.51
N TYR A 33 11.51 -0.36 -2.52
CA TYR A 33 11.11 -1.18 -1.36
C TYR A 33 10.60 -0.37 -0.15
N LYS A 34 10.17 0.87 -0.39
CA LYS A 34 9.63 1.78 0.64
C LYS A 34 8.12 1.93 0.47
N ASN A 35 7.49 2.53 1.49
CA ASN A 35 6.07 2.87 1.42
C ASN A 35 5.81 3.82 0.23
N VAL A 36 5.03 3.38 -0.75
CA VAL A 36 4.62 4.21 -1.90
C VAL A 36 3.35 5.01 -1.62
N LEU A 37 2.61 4.64 -0.56
CA LEU A 37 1.41 5.35 -0.10
C LEU A 37 1.78 6.44 0.89
N HIS A 38 2.38 7.50 0.37
CA HIS A 38 2.72 8.70 1.14
C HIS A 38 2.41 9.97 0.35
N LEU A 39 1.99 11.03 1.05
CA LEU A 39 1.65 12.32 0.41
C LEU A 39 2.83 12.88 -0.39
N ASN A 40 4.04 12.82 0.16
CA ASN A 40 5.25 13.30 -0.51
C ASN A 40 5.66 12.42 -1.71
N ASN A 41 5.11 11.20 -1.81
CA ASN A 41 5.33 10.30 -2.94
C ASN A 41 4.26 10.46 -4.04
N GLY A 42 3.35 11.44 -3.89
CA GLY A 42 2.32 11.74 -4.88
C GLY A 42 1.11 10.81 -4.87
N ALA A 43 0.94 9.97 -3.85
CA ALA A 43 -0.27 9.16 -3.69
C ALA A 43 -1.48 10.05 -3.37
N LEU A 44 -2.62 9.79 -4.02
CA LEU A 44 -3.82 10.62 -3.95
C LEU A 44 -5.04 9.83 -3.51
N ILE A 45 -5.77 10.32 -2.51
CA ILE A 45 -7.05 9.73 -2.13
C ILE A 45 -8.14 10.29 -3.06
N SER A 46 -8.49 9.56 -4.12
CA SER A 46 -9.50 10.00 -5.11
C SER A 46 -10.92 9.95 -4.57
N SER A 47 -11.19 9.06 -3.62
CA SER A 47 -12.45 8.97 -2.89
C SER A 47 -12.70 10.10 -1.87
N ARG A 48 -11.84 11.15 -1.81
CA ARG A 48 -11.87 12.17 -0.75
C ARG A 48 -13.20 12.90 -0.56
N ILE A 49 -13.94 13.11 -1.63
CA ILE A 49 -15.20 13.88 -1.59
C ILE A 49 -16.30 13.07 -0.90
N MET A 50 -16.24 11.74 -0.96
CA MET A 50 -17.25 10.82 -0.44
C MET A 50 -16.98 10.37 1.00
N ASN A 51 -15.88 10.84 1.58
CA ASN A 51 -15.32 10.32 2.82
C ASN A 51 -15.11 11.43 3.85
N TYR A 52 -14.92 11.02 5.09
CA TYR A 52 -14.97 11.90 6.25
C TYR A 52 -13.57 12.20 6.78
N PHE A 53 -13.33 13.48 7.05
CA PHE A 53 -12.17 13.96 7.78
C PHE A 53 -12.68 14.66 9.03
N ASN A 54 -12.36 14.12 10.20
CA ASN A 54 -12.66 14.80 11.45
C ASN A 54 -11.45 15.69 11.83
N GLN A 55 -11.69 16.99 11.98
CA GLN A 55 -10.71 18.07 12.23
C GLN A 55 -9.44 18.11 11.36
N GLY A 56 -9.46 18.97 10.33
CA GLY A 56 -8.27 19.36 9.54
C GLY A 56 -7.76 18.25 8.61
N GLN A 57 -7.83 18.49 7.30
CA GLN A 57 -7.54 17.47 6.27
C GLN A 57 -6.21 16.75 6.52
N ILE A 58 -5.11 17.48 6.77
CA ILE A 58 -3.77 16.89 6.87
C ILE A 58 -3.64 15.91 8.04
N LYS A 59 -4.20 16.24 9.21
CA LYS A 59 -4.07 15.41 10.43
C LYS A 59 -4.85 14.11 10.32
N SER A 60 -5.89 14.08 9.50
CA SER A 60 -6.77 12.92 9.34
C SER A 60 -6.53 12.16 8.02
N LEU A 61 -5.50 12.53 7.25
CA LEU A 61 -5.07 11.76 6.07
C LEU A 61 -4.40 10.46 6.48
N CYS A 62 -4.88 9.33 5.95
CA CYS A 62 -4.28 8.01 6.18
C CYS A 62 -2.95 7.78 5.42
N LEU A 63 -2.45 8.79 4.70
CA LEU A 63 -1.20 8.78 3.92
C LEU A 63 -0.06 9.58 4.59
N ARG A 64 -0.24 10.00 5.84
CA ARG A 64 0.72 10.82 6.60
C ARG A 64 1.71 9.97 7.40
N ASP A 65 2.82 10.58 7.81
CA ASP A 65 3.81 9.92 8.67
C ASP A 65 3.33 9.72 10.11
N SER A 66 2.77 10.77 10.72
CA SER A 66 2.39 10.79 12.14
C SER A 66 1.16 9.93 12.43
N ILE A 67 1.33 8.91 13.28
CA ILE A 67 0.26 7.99 13.71
C ILE A 67 -0.26 8.25 15.12
N TYR A 68 0.45 9.07 15.91
CA TYR A 68 0.15 9.31 17.32
C TYR A 68 -0.75 10.54 17.56
N ASN A 69 -1.03 11.32 16.51
CA ASN A 69 -1.99 12.42 16.57
C ASN A 69 -3.40 11.90 16.30
N THR A 70 -3.87 10.97 17.14
CA THR A 70 -5.09 10.21 16.90
C THR A 70 -5.86 10.07 18.21
N ASP A 71 -7.06 10.63 18.25
CA ASP A 71 -8.00 10.60 19.38
C ASP A 71 -9.46 10.43 18.87
N TRP A 72 -10.43 10.41 19.78
CA TRP A 72 -11.86 10.17 19.45
C TRP A 72 -12.40 11.06 18.33
N THR A 73 -11.83 12.25 18.18
CA THR A 73 -12.32 13.32 17.33
C THR A 73 -11.44 13.59 16.12
N GLN A 74 -10.24 13.01 16.01
CA GLN A 74 -9.30 13.31 14.93
C GLN A 74 -8.25 12.21 14.70
N GLY A 75 -7.56 12.30 13.56
CA GLY A 75 -6.41 11.43 13.26
C GLY A 75 -6.77 10.13 12.54
N TYR A 76 -8.00 10.00 12.06
CA TYR A 76 -8.43 8.89 11.24
C TYR A 76 -9.19 9.38 10.02
N TYR A 77 -9.07 8.60 8.95
CA TYR A 77 -9.81 8.75 7.72
C TYR A 77 -10.94 7.73 7.68
N ALA A 78 -12.17 8.15 7.38
CA ALA A 78 -13.31 7.26 7.49
C ALA A 78 -14.22 7.23 6.27
N CYS A 79 -14.84 6.07 6.03
CA CYS A 79 -15.91 5.88 5.06
C CYS A 79 -17.11 5.17 5.70
N HIS A 80 -18.32 5.43 5.18
CA HIS A 80 -19.53 4.72 5.61
C HIS A 80 -19.57 3.29 5.08
N GLN A 81 -20.45 2.48 5.65
CA GLN A 81 -20.77 1.15 5.15
C GLN A 81 -21.21 1.23 3.68
N GLY A 82 -20.70 0.33 2.85
CA GLY A 82 -20.88 0.35 1.40
C GLY A 82 -20.01 1.39 0.68
N GLY A 83 -19.20 2.16 1.40
CA GLY A 83 -18.24 3.12 0.84
C GLY A 83 -16.82 2.57 0.76
N SER A 84 -15.98 3.25 -0.02
CA SER A 84 -14.59 2.87 -0.24
C SER A 84 -13.60 4.00 0.05
N ILE A 85 -12.44 3.62 0.57
CA ILE A 85 -11.23 4.44 0.55
C ILE A 85 -10.41 4.00 -0.66
N ILE A 86 -10.44 4.83 -1.70
CA ILE A 86 -9.73 4.62 -2.97
C ILE A 86 -8.51 5.54 -3.02
N ILE A 87 -7.36 4.96 -3.34
CA ILE A 87 -6.06 5.64 -3.42
C ILE A 87 -5.40 5.34 -4.76
N ASP A 88 -5.10 6.40 -5.51
CA ASP A 88 -4.34 6.35 -6.75
C ASP A 88 -2.85 6.53 -6.48
N LEU A 89 -2.04 5.69 -7.12
CA LEU A 89 -0.59 5.78 -7.10
C LEU A 89 -0.10 6.69 -8.23
N ILE A 90 0.97 7.45 -7.98
CA ILE A 90 1.54 8.38 -8.98
C ILE A 90 2.06 7.67 -10.23
N GLN A 91 2.39 6.39 -10.10
CA GLN A 91 2.78 5.48 -11.17
C GLN A 91 2.33 4.06 -10.80
N THR A 92 2.40 3.15 -11.76
CA THR A 92 2.28 1.73 -11.46
C THR A 92 3.49 1.23 -10.67
N TYR A 93 3.22 0.48 -9.61
CA TYR A 93 4.24 -0.22 -8.82
C TYR A 93 4.00 -1.72 -8.81
N GLU A 94 5.06 -2.51 -8.76
CA GLU A 94 4.99 -3.93 -8.39
C GLU A 94 4.98 -4.02 -6.86
N LEU A 95 3.90 -4.53 -6.29
CA LEU A 95 3.67 -4.60 -4.84
C LEU A 95 3.26 -6.02 -4.42
N ASN A 96 3.48 -6.34 -3.14
CA ASN A 96 3.04 -7.62 -2.56
C ASN A 96 2.64 -7.52 -1.08
N THR A 97 2.68 -6.31 -0.52
CA THR A 97 2.41 -6.05 0.89
C THR A 97 1.62 -4.76 1.04
N LEU A 98 0.52 -4.83 1.78
CA LEU A 98 -0.25 -3.69 2.26
C LEU A 98 -0.34 -3.79 3.78
N LYS A 99 -0.13 -2.69 4.49
CA LYS A 99 -0.28 -2.60 5.94
C LYS A 99 -1.32 -1.55 6.27
N LEU A 100 -2.31 -1.95 7.06
CA LEU A 100 -3.36 -1.08 7.54
C LEU A 100 -3.20 -0.90 9.05
N ARG A 101 -3.26 0.34 9.51
CA ARG A 101 -3.47 0.67 10.92
C ARG A 101 -4.88 1.21 11.07
N ILE A 102 -5.72 0.44 11.72
CA ILE A 102 -7.15 0.66 11.92
C ILE A 102 -7.35 1.20 13.34
N TRP A 103 -8.36 2.04 13.53
CA TRP A 103 -8.69 2.61 14.83
C TRP A 103 -9.13 1.53 15.85
N ASP A 104 -8.43 1.45 16.99
CA ASP A 104 -8.62 0.44 18.04
C ASP A 104 -8.50 0.98 19.49
N LEU A 105 -8.53 2.31 19.68
CA LEU A 105 -8.03 3.02 20.88
C LEU A 105 -8.77 2.79 22.23
N GLN A 106 -9.70 1.85 22.36
CA GLN A 106 -10.29 1.53 23.69
C GLN A 106 -11.04 0.19 23.77
N PHE A 107 -11.72 -0.19 22.69
CA PHE A 107 -12.47 -1.44 22.61
C PHE A 107 -11.92 -2.29 21.49
N THR A 108 -11.96 -3.61 21.66
CA THR A 108 -11.70 -4.58 20.58
C THR A 108 -12.72 -4.34 19.47
N ARG A 109 -12.35 -3.54 18.47
CA ARG A 109 -13.16 -3.25 17.29
C ARG A 109 -12.70 -4.14 16.14
N TRP A 110 -13.61 -4.97 15.68
CA TRP A 110 -13.41 -5.75 14.46
C TRP A 110 -14.13 -5.08 13.31
N TYR A 111 -13.41 -4.85 12.23
CA TYR A 111 -13.90 -4.21 11.01
C TYR A 111 -14.09 -5.27 9.94
N ASN A 112 -15.25 -5.26 9.28
CA ASN A 112 -15.54 -6.14 8.16
C ASN A 112 -15.24 -5.41 6.86
N LEU A 113 -14.10 -5.75 6.24
CA LEU A 113 -13.59 -5.01 5.08
C LEU A 113 -13.05 -5.95 4.00
N GLU A 114 -13.07 -5.43 2.78
CA GLU A 114 -12.44 -6.03 1.61
C GLU A 114 -11.35 -5.08 1.11
N VAL A 115 -10.27 -5.65 0.58
CA VAL A 115 -9.19 -4.87 -0.03
C VAL A 115 -8.94 -5.38 -1.43
N TYR A 116 -8.87 -4.44 -2.36
CA TYR A 116 -8.58 -4.69 -3.75
C TYR A 116 -7.35 -3.91 -4.19
N VAL A 117 -6.64 -4.49 -5.14
CA VAL A 117 -5.65 -3.81 -5.97
C VAL A 117 -6.17 -3.75 -7.39
N ILE A 118 -5.92 -2.64 -8.07
CA ILE A 118 -6.39 -2.38 -9.42
C ILE A 118 -5.20 -2.04 -10.31
N TYR A 119 -5.13 -2.69 -11.47
CA TYR A 119 -4.18 -2.40 -12.53
C TYR A 119 -4.85 -2.59 -13.88
N ASN A 120 -4.70 -1.61 -14.79
CA ASN A 120 -5.35 -1.62 -16.11
C ASN A 120 -6.85 -1.97 -16.05
N ASN A 121 -7.58 -1.38 -15.09
CA ASN A 121 -9.02 -1.63 -14.82
C ASN A 121 -9.36 -3.07 -14.37
N ILE A 122 -8.37 -3.92 -14.12
CA ILE A 122 -8.57 -5.25 -13.54
C ILE A 122 -8.52 -5.12 -12.02
N LYS A 123 -9.64 -5.37 -11.36
CA LYS A 123 -9.80 -5.33 -9.90
C LYS A 123 -9.59 -6.72 -9.31
N THR A 124 -8.60 -6.87 -8.42
CA THR A 124 -8.22 -8.14 -7.80
C THR A 124 -8.40 -8.06 -6.29
N LEU A 125 -9.17 -8.99 -5.71
CA LEU A 125 -9.35 -9.11 -4.27
C LEU A 125 -8.08 -9.67 -3.62
N ILE A 126 -7.51 -8.95 -2.66
CA ILE A 126 -6.30 -9.38 -1.93
C ILE A 126 -6.55 -9.66 -0.45
N PHE A 127 -7.68 -9.22 0.10
CA PHE A 127 -8.08 -9.50 1.47
C PHE A 127 -9.59 -9.40 1.64
N GLN A 128 -10.18 -10.35 2.36
CA GLN A 128 -11.57 -10.33 2.80
C GLN A 128 -11.67 -11.07 4.13
N SER A 129 -11.75 -10.32 5.23
CA SER A 129 -11.93 -10.89 6.57
C SER A 129 -12.28 -9.79 7.57
N LEU A 130 -12.49 -10.19 8.82
CA LEU A 130 -12.45 -9.28 9.94
C LEU A 130 -11.01 -8.81 10.20
N ALA A 131 -10.84 -7.54 10.52
CA ALA A 131 -9.56 -6.92 10.83
C ALA A 131 -9.64 -6.07 12.09
N GLN A 132 -8.53 -5.97 12.82
CA GLN A 132 -8.41 -5.15 14.02
C GLN A 132 -6.99 -4.57 14.10
N SER A 133 -6.85 -3.38 14.69
CA SER A 133 -5.55 -2.78 15.02
C SER A 133 -4.64 -2.67 13.79
N VAL A 134 -3.46 -3.30 13.81
CA VAL A 134 -2.52 -3.31 12.70
C VAL A 134 -2.57 -4.66 11.98
N ILE A 135 -2.87 -4.65 10.68
CA ILE A 135 -2.81 -5.84 9.84
C ILE A 135 -1.84 -5.66 8.69
N ALA A 136 -1.08 -6.71 8.38
CA ALA A 136 -0.21 -6.80 7.21
C ALA A 136 -0.78 -7.84 6.25
N ILE A 137 -1.28 -7.38 5.11
CA ILE A 137 -1.86 -8.19 4.06
C ILE A 137 -0.76 -8.53 3.06
N LYS A 138 -0.44 -9.83 2.96
CA LYS A 138 0.48 -10.37 1.97
C LYS A 138 -0.30 -10.89 0.77
N PHE A 139 0.11 -10.52 -0.42
CA PHE A 139 -0.50 -10.95 -1.66
C PHE A 139 0.56 -11.34 -2.70
N LYS A 140 0.11 -11.91 -3.83
CA LYS A 140 1.01 -12.26 -4.93
C LYS A 140 1.63 -10.98 -5.51
N ASP A 141 2.91 -11.06 -5.84
CA ASP A 141 3.63 -9.99 -6.55
C ASP A 141 2.85 -9.63 -7.82
N GLN A 142 2.41 -8.39 -7.91
CA GLN A 142 1.62 -7.90 -9.05
C GLN A 142 1.75 -6.40 -9.21
N TYR A 143 1.45 -5.92 -10.41
CA TYR A 143 1.36 -4.51 -10.70
C TYR A 143 0.09 -3.90 -10.10
N VAL A 144 0.22 -2.70 -9.55
CA VAL A 144 -0.83 -1.95 -8.87
C VAL A 144 -0.74 -0.49 -9.29
N GLY A 145 -1.84 0.08 -9.75
CA GLY A 145 -2.00 1.52 -9.99
C GLY A 145 -2.94 2.19 -9.00
N GLN A 146 -3.88 1.44 -8.43
CA GLN A 146 -4.85 1.93 -7.45
C GLN A 146 -5.13 0.86 -6.39
N ILE A 147 -5.43 1.31 -5.18
CA ILE A 147 -5.83 0.46 -4.05
C ILE A 147 -7.21 0.92 -3.58
N GLU A 148 -8.09 -0.05 -3.32
CA GLU A 148 -9.41 0.20 -2.77
C GLU A 148 -9.60 -0.60 -1.48
N ILE A 149 -9.99 0.09 -0.42
CA ILE A 149 -10.41 -0.51 0.84
C ILE A 149 -11.91 -0.28 0.98
N PHE A 150 -12.67 -1.35 0.79
CA PHE A 150 -14.13 -1.33 0.81
C PHE A 150 -14.65 -1.67 2.20
N ASN A 151 -15.52 -0.82 2.73
CA ASN A 151 -16.18 -1.02 4.01
C ASN A 151 -17.44 -1.87 3.81
N ARG A 152 -17.32 -3.19 4.03
CA ARG A 152 -18.41 -4.13 3.77
C ARG A 152 -19.56 -3.98 4.76
N ASN A 153 -19.27 -3.85 6.06
CA ASN A 153 -20.32 -3.80 7.09
C ASN A 153 -19.92 -3.05 8.38
N GLY A 154 -19.06 -2.04 8.28
CA GLY A 154 -18.59 -1.26 9.41
C GLY A 154 -17.74 -2.06 10.40
N ASN A 155 -17.92 -1.75 11.68
CA ASN A 155 -17.29 -2.44 12.79
C ASN A 155 -18.29 -2.84 13.88
N THR A 156 -17.80 -3.49 14.93
CA THR A 156 -18.60 -3.98 16.06
C THR A 156 -19.34 -2.92 16.88
N VAL A 157 -19.07 -1.62 16.66
CA VAL A 157 -19.67 -0.48 17.36
C VAL A 157 -20.57 0.36 16.44
N HIS A 158 -20.19 0.55 15.18
CA HIS A 158 -20.95 1.37 14.23
C HIS A 158 -20.59 1.08 12.76
N SER A 159 -21.34 1.65 11.81
CA SER A 159 -21.23 1.38 10.37
C SER A 159 -20.00 1.96 9.65
N LYS A 160 -19.13 2.71 10.35
CA LYS A 160 -17.93 3.34 9.74
C LYS A 160 -16.69 2.44 9.77
N LEU A 161 -15.87 2.55 8.73
CA LEU A 161 -14.49 2.09 8.71
C LEU A 161 -13.58 3.28 8.97
N GLU A 162 -12.65 3.15 9.91
CA GLU A 162 -11.78 4.23 10.37
C GLU A 162 -10.31 3.79 10.28
N ILE A 163 -9.56 4.42 9.37
CA ILE A 163 -8.18 4.08 9.08
C ILE A 163 -7.26 5.21 9.52
N ILE A 164 -6.27 4.86 10.34
CA ILE A 164 -5.25 5.79 10.83
C ILE A 164 -4.14 5.94 9.80
N LYS A 165 -3.64 4.83 9.26
CA LYS A 165 -2.52 4.80 8.30
C LYS A 165 -2.61 3.63 7.34
N ILE A 166 -2.15 3.86 6.11
CA ILE A 166 -2.04 2.85 5.06
C ILE A 166 -0.62 2.92 4.50
N GLU A 167 0.03 1.76 4.38
CA GLU A 167 1.36 1.64 3.81
C GLU A 167 1.36 0.52 2.78
N ALA A 168 1.95 0.73 1.59
CA ALA A 168 2.11 -0.34 0.60
C ALA A 168 3.54 -0.35 0.08
N PHE A 169 4.10 -1.55 -0.08
CA PHE A 169 5.48 -1.73 -0.52
C PHE A 169 5.70 -3.13 -1.07
N TYR A 170 6.78 -3.31 -1.83
CA TYR A 170 7.29 -4.63 -2.16
C TYR A 170 8.19 -5.12 -1.03
N GLN A 171 7.82 -6.21 -0.37
CA GLN A 171 8.67 -6.90 0.58
C GLN A 171 9.40 -8.05 -0.11
N ILE A 172 10.73 -8.02 -0.04
CA ILE A 172 11.57 -9.12 -0.52
C ILE A 172 11.25 -10.36 0.32
N ARG A 173 10.88 -11.44 -0.35
CA ARG A 173 10.80 -12.75 0.30
C ARG A 173 12.23 -13.28 0.36
N ASN A 174 12.79 -13.40 1.56
CA ASN A 174 14.03 -14.14 1.71
C ASN A 174 13.73 -15.59 1.31
N GLN A 175 14.47 -16.12 0.35
CA GLN A 175 14.48 -17.56 0.10
C GLN A 175 15.03 -18.20 1.38
N GLN A 176 14.18 -18.91 2.10
CA GLN A 176 14.62 -19.88 3.10
C GLN A 176 15.10 -21.14 2.38
#